data_AF-A0A7W8EA63-F1
#
_entry.id   AF-A0A7W8EA63-F1
#
_cell.length_a   1.000
_cell.length_b   1.000
_cell.length_c   1.000
_cell.angle_alpha   90.00
_cell.angle_beta   90.00
_cell.angle_gamma   90.00
#
_symmetry.space_group_name_H-M   'P 1'
#
loop_
_entity.id
_entity.type
_entity.pdbx_description
1 polymer ?
#
loop_
_entity_poly.entity_id
_entity_poly.type
_entity_poly.pdbx_seq_one_letter_code
_entity_poly.pdbx_strand_id
1 'polypeptide(L)'
;MDRPSSMLSHHLVQLYWWGMLDLTESSVLSDFLATASDGALKSMIVYVGRSLSETQEPVAEEIVARLQMLWDYILTSDNARKDSKVFANFGWWFNTSYFDDAWALDRLHSSLVLAGGRYEPAFEALSRLSRLAEVYPSLVLYCTRVIVLTEREYVDLWTVDLSNILRTILGLGNAELTAEATSLINELGSRGYLTYRGLLKVSAN
;
A
#
# COMPACT_ATOMS: atom_id res chain seq x y z
N MET A 1 8.43 -19.84 -11.35
CA MET A 1 9.13 -18.54 -11.29
C MET A 1 10.34 -18.63 -12.19
N ASP A 2 10.43 -17.73 -13.17
CA ASP A 2 11.60 -17.61 -14.04
C ASP A 2 12.70 -16.81 -13.30
N ARG A 3 13.59 -17.52 -12.60
CA ARG A 3 14.63 -16.93 -11.73
C ARG A 3 15.54 -15.92 -12.45
N PRO A 4 15.97 -16.13 -13.71
CA PRO A 4 16.78 -15.15 -14.44
C PRO A 4 16.13 -13.78 -14.57
N SER A 5 14.84 -13.74 -14.93
CA SER A 5 14.10 -12.48 -15.09
C SER A 5 13.94 -11.71 -13.78
N SER A 6 13.78 -12.42 -12.65
CA SER A 6 13.75 -11.81 -11.31
C SER A 6 15.11 -11.22 -10.89
N MET A 7 16.22 -11.92 -11.14
CA MET A 7 17.54 -11.38 -10.78
C MET A 7 17.92 -10.18 -11.64
N LEU A 8 17.57 -10.21 -12.92
CA LEU A 8 17.75 -9.05 -13.80
C LEU A 8 16.99 -7.84 -13.29
N SER A 9 15.73 -8.00 -12.87
CA SER A 9 14.93 -6.88 -12.35
C SER A 9 15.52 -6.26 -11.10
N HIS A 10 16.11 -7.07 -10.21
CA HIS A 10 16.81 -6.59 -9.01
C HIS A 10 18.02 -5.74 -9.37
N HIS A 11 18.86 -6.20 -10.30
CA HIS A 11 20.03 -5.44 -10.71
C HIS A 11 19.67 -4.13 -11.43
N LEU A 12 18.64 -4.15 -12.28
CA LEU A 12 18.20 -2.93 -12.96
C LEU A 12 17.67 -1.89 -11.96
N VAL A 13 16.87 -2.30 -10.97
CA VAL A 13 16.37 -1.34 -9.97
C VAL A 13 17.46 -0.84 -9.03
N GLN A 14 18.48 -1.65 -8.74
CA GLN A 14 19.66 -1.22 -7.99
C GLN A 14 20.48 -0.18 -8.75
N LEU A 15 20.81 -0.45 -10.01
CA LEU A 15 21.55 0.50 -10.84
C LEU A 15 20.75 1.78 -11.05
N TYR A 16 19.42 1.66 -11.19
CA TYR A 16 18.54 2.81 -11.19
C TYR A 16 18.72 3.59 -9.90
N TRP A 17 18.34 3.08 -8.73
CA TRP A 17 18.32 3.92 -7.51
C TRP A 17 19.67 4.54 -7.13
N TRP A 18 20.80 4.00 -7.62
CA TRP A 18 22.14 4.55 -7.43
C TRP A 18 22.52 5.63 -8.45
N GLY A 19 21.60 5.99 -9.34
CA GLY A 19 21.79 7.00 -10.38
C GLY A 19 22.51 6.50 -11.63
N MET A 20 22.78 5.20 -11.76
CA MET A 20 23.52 4.63 -12.90
C MET A 20 22.63 4.35 -14.13
N LEU A 21 21.32 4.20 -13.93
CA LEU A 21 20.32 4.10 -15.01
C LEU A 21 19.29 5.21 -14.86
N ASP A 22 18.81 5.75 -15.97
CA ASP A 22 17.68 6.68 -15.99
C ASP A 22 16.34 5.94 -16.19
N LEU A 23 15.26 6.71 -16.15
CA LEU A 23 13.90 6.28 -16.46
C LEU A 23 13.30 7.25 -17.48
N THR A 24 13.99 7.39 -18.62
CA THR A 24 13.51 8.16 -19.77
C THR A 24 12.91 7.22 -20.81
N GLU A 25 12.22 7.78 -21.79
CA GLU A 25 11.74 7.03 -22.95
C GLU A 25 12.91 6.27 -23.62
N SER A 26 12.69 5.00 -23.96
CA SER A 26 13.69 4.10 -24.56
C SER A 26 14.97 3.88 -23.72
N SER A 27 14.92 4.13 -22.41
CA SER A 27 15.97 3.69 -21.49
C SER A 27 15.91 2.16 -21.28
N VAL A 28 17.04 1.58 -20.88
CA VAL A 28 17.10 0.14 -20.55
C VAL A 28 16.05 -0.24 -19.50
N LEU A 29 15.82 0.64 -18.52
CA LEU A 29 14.82 0.40 -17.49
C LEU A 29 13.39 0.55 -18.03
N SER A 30 13.09 1.59 -18.81
CA SER A 30 11.73 1.75 -19.39
C SER A 30 11.37 0.58 -20.30
N ASP A 31 12.31 0.11 -21.11
CA ASP A 31 12.12 -1.01 -22.04
C ASP A 31 11.92 -2.33 -21.28
N PHE A 32 12.69 -2.51 -20.21
CA PHE A 32 12.48 -3.64 -19.30
C PHE A 32 11.08 -3.58 -18.68
N LEU A 33 10.66 -2.45 -18.10
CA LEU A 33 9.35 -2.31 -17.44
C LEU A 33 8.17 -2.47 -18.41
N ALA A 34 8.36 -2.14 -19.68
CA ALA A 34 7.36 -2.33 -20.74
C ALA A 34 7.18 -3.81 -21.14
N THR A 35 8.24 -4.61 -21.04
CA THR A 35 8.26 -6.00 -21.51
C THR A 35 8.31 -7.05 -20.41
N ALA A 36 8.60 -6.64 -19.18
CA ALA A 36 8.74 -7.51 -18.03
C ALA A 36 7.45 -8.29 -17.74
N SER A 37 7.61 -9.57 -17.40
CA SER A 37 6.52 -10.37 -16.88
C SER A 37 6.04 -9.85 -15.51
N ASP A 38 4.78 -10.11 -15.18
CA ASP A 38 4.21 -9.79 -13.86
C ASP A 38 5.03 -10.37 -12.72
N GLY A 39 5.61 -11.56 -12.91
CA GLY A 39 6.49 -12.19 -11.93
C GLY A 39 7.78 -11.40 -11.69
N ALA A 40 8.38 -10.87 -12.75
CA ALA A 40 9.59 -10.05 -12.64
C ALA A 40 9.31 -8.69 -11.99
N LEU A 41 8.19 -8.05 -12.35
CA LEU A 41 7.72 -6.80 -11.75
C LEU A 41 7.39 -6.98 -10.26
N LYS A 42 6.61 -8.00 -9.92
CA LYS A 42 6.34 -8.36 -8.52
C LYS A 42 7.64 -8.56 -7.76
N SER A 43 8.57 -9.33 -8.32
CA SER A 43 9.84 -9.61 -7.66
C SER A 43 10.69 -8.35 -7.43
N MET A 44 10.67 -7.41 -8.38
CA MET A 44 11.34 -6.11 -8.25
C MET A 44 10.72 -5.24 -7.15
N ILE A 45 9.39 -5.12 -7.13
CA ILE A 45 8.65 -4.32 -6.13
C ILE A 45 8.91 -4.88 -4.73
N VAL A 46 8.76 -6.19 -4.54
CA VAL A 46 9.03 -6.84 -3.25
C VAL A 46 10.49 -6.65 -2.83
N TYR A 47 11.43 -6.76 -3.79
CA TYR A 47 12.85 -6.56 -3.52
C TYR A 47 13.16 -5.16 -3.00
N VAL A 48 12.62 -4.11 -3.65
CA VAL A 48 12.81 -2.73 -3.20
C VAL A 48 12.26 -2.52 -1.79
N GLY A 49 11.00 -2.92 -1.54
CA GLY A 49 10.39 -2.71 -0.23
C GLY A 49 11.13 -3.44 0.89
N ARG A 50 11.57 -4.68 0.64
CA ARG A 50 12.42 -5.43 1.59
C ARG A 50 13.77 -4.77 1.84
N SER A 51 14.44 -4.32 0.77
CA SER A 51 15.73 -3.65 0.90
C SER A 51 15.63 -2.39 1.75
N LEU A 52 14.55 -1.61 1.56
CA LEU A 52 14.26 -0.45 2.39
C LEU A 52 13.99 -0.86 3.86
N SER A 53 13.11 -1.83 4.09
CA SER A 53 12.79 -2.30 5.45
C SER A 53 14.00 -2.85 6.22
N GLU A 54 14.96 -3.45 5.52
CA GLU A 54 16.19 -4.00 6.11
C GLU A 54 17.28 -2.92 6.32
N THR A 55 17.11 -1.74 5.73
CA THR A 55 18.07 -0.64 5.87
C THR A 55 17.99 -0.03 7.27
N GLN A 56 19.14 0.07 7.95
CA GLN A 56 19.26 0.64 9.30
C GLN A 56 19.65 2.12 9.29
N GLU A 57 20.17 2.61 8.16
CA GLU A 57 20.62 3.99 7.98
C GLU A 57 19.56 4.82 7.26
N PRO A 58 19.55 6.16 7.45
CA PRO A 58 18.72 7.03 6.64
C PRO A 58 19.02 6.84 5.15
N VAL A 59 17.97 6.62 4.36
CA VAL A 59 18.08 6.55 2.90
C VAL A 59 18.16 7.96 2.33
N ALA A 60 19.11 8.20 1.42
CA ALA A 60 19.28 9.51 0.78
C ALA A 60 17.99 9.97 0.06
N GLU A 61 17.66 11.25 0.15
CA GLU A 61 16.42 11.80 -0.43
C GLU A 61 16.33 11.57 -1.94
N GLU A 62 17.47 11.58 -2.65
CA GLU A 62 17.55 11.31 -4.08
C GLU A 62 17.13 9.86 -4.41
N ILE A 63 17.46 8.90 -3.53
CA ILE A 63 17.05 7.50 -3.69
C ILE A 63 15.53 7.40 -3.53
N VAL A 64 14.97 8.04 -2.50
CA VAL A 64 13.53 8.06 -2.24
C VAL A 64 12.79 8.69 -3.43
N ALA A 65 13.23 9.86 -3.90
CA ALA A 65 12.62 10.56 -5.03
C ALA A 65 12.62 9.70 -6.30
N ARG A 66 13.75 9.02 -6.59
CA ARG A 66 13.86 8.11 -7.72
C ARG A 66 12.91 6.92 -7.61
N LEU A 67 12.77 6.34 -6.42
CA LEU A 67 11.83 5.26 -6.18
C LEU A 67 10.37 5.72 -6.35
N GLN A 68 10.03 6.92 -5.87
CA GLN A 68 8.71 7.51 -6.13
C GLN A 68 8.44 7.64 -7.63
N MET A 69 9.40 8.18 -8.40
CA MET A 69 9.29 8.27 -9.86
C MET A 69 9.13 6.89 -10.52
N LEU A 70 9.82 5.86 -10.03
CA LEU A 70 9.68 4.49 -10.52
C LEU A 70 8.27 3.94 -10.28
N TRP A 71 7.73 4.13 -9.08
CA TRP A 71 6.38 3.69 -8.77
C TRP A 71 5.33 4.41 -9.63
N ASP A 72 5.47 5.72 -9.78
CA ASP A 72 4.57 6.55 -10.58
C ASP A 72 4.59 6.09 -12.04
N TYR A 73 5.78 5.83 -12.59
CA TYR A 73 5.93 5.26 -13.92
C TYR A 73 5.24 3.90 -14.06
N ILE A 74 5.37 3.02 -13.06
CA ILE A 74 4.72 1.70 -13.07
C ILE A 74 3.19 1.86 -13.08
N LEU A 75 2.64 2.81 -12.32
CA LEU A 75 1.21 3.10 -12.23
C LEU A 75 0.64 3.70 -13.53
N THR A 76 1.35 4.65 -14.15
CA THR A 76 0.85 5.39 -15.32
C THR A 76 1.17 4.72 -16.65
N SER A 77 2.13 3.79 -16.68
CA SER A 77 2.44 3.04 -17.89
C SER A 77 1.19 2.32 -18.39
N ASP A 78 0.79 2.57 -19.64
CA ASP A 78 -0.38 1.98 -20.32
C ASP A 78 -0.16 0.51 -20.67
N ASN A 79 0.39 -0.24 -19.72
CA ASN A 79 0.72 -1.64 -19.83
C ASN A 79 -0.55 -2.42 -19.51
N ALA A 80 -1.50 -2.40 -20.44
CA ALA A 80 -2.79 -3.10 -20.44
C ALA A 80 -2.72 -4.64 -20.25
N ARG A 81 -1.58 -5.17 -19.79
CA ARG A 81 -1.30 -6.59 -19.55
C ARG A 81 -0.79 -6.90 -18.14
N LYS A 82 -0.57 -5.90 -17.28
CA LYS A 82 -0.10 -6.20 -15.91
C LYS A 82 -1.23 -6.82 -15.10
N ASP A 83 -1.00 -8.00 -14.54
CA ASP A 83 -1.92 -8.59 -13.56
C ASP A 83 -2.13 -7.57 -12.42
N SER A 84 -3.40 -7.29 -12.09
CA SER A 84 -3.84 -6.53 -10.92
C SER A 84 -3.03 -6.83 -9.65
N LYS A 85 -2.58 -8.08 -9.48
CA LYS A 85 -1.78 -8.54 -8.34
C LYS A 85 -0.41 -7.88 -8.23
N VAL A 86 0.14 -7.29 -9.29
CA VAL A 86 1.39 -6.53 -9.21
C VAL A 86 1.23 -5.35 -8.26
N PHE A 87 0.13 -4.60 -8.40
CA PHE A 87 -0.15 -3.39 -7.61
C PHE A 87 -0.40 -3.68 -6.12
N ALA A 88 -0.90 -4.88 -5.78
CA ALA A 88 -1.04 -5.30 -4.38
C ALA A 88 0.29 -5.23 -3.61
N ASN A 89 1.43 -5.40 -4.28
CA ASN A 89 2.76 -5.40 -3.65
C ASN A 89 3.26 -4.00 -3.26
N PHE A 90 2.51 -2.93 -3.53
CA PHE A 90 2.86 -1.61 -3.00
C PHE A 90 2.89 -1.59 -1.48
N GLY A 91 2.16 -2.49 -0.80
CA GLY A 91 2.22 -2.60 0.66
C GLY A 91 3.64 -2.79 1.20
N TRP A 92 4.53 -3.48 0.46
CA TRP A 92 5.95 -3.58 0.80
C TRP A 92 6.67 -2.24 0.86
N TRP A 93 6.21 -1.24 0.12
CA TRP A 93 6.79 0.11 0.10
C TRP A 93 6.05 1.02 1.07
N PHE A 94 4.72 0.95 1.10
CA PHE A 94 3.89 1.69 2.03
C PHE A 94 4.23 1.38 3.49
N ASN A 95 4.65 0.18 3.83
CA ASN A 95 5.05 -0.12 5.21
C ASN A 95 6.40 0.52 5.60
N THR A 96 7.20 0.95 4.62
CA THR A 96 8.47 1.64 4.86
C THR A 96 8.20 3.13 5.14
N SER A 97 8.70 3.66 6.25
CA SER A 97 8.47 5.05 6.65
C SER A 97 9.33 6.06 5.88
N TYR A 98 10.00 5.65 4.80
CA TYR A 98 10.90 6.51 4.02
C TYR A 98 10.17 7.45 3.07
N PHE A 99 8.95 7.11 2.69
CA PHE A 99 8.14 7.92 1.79
C PHE A 99 7.28 8.90 2.58
N ASP A 100 7.15 10.12 2.06
CA ASP A 100 6.17 11.09 2.55
C ASP A 100 4.78 10.46 2.70
N ASP A 101 4.09 10.78 3.81
CA ASP A 101 2.83 10.13 4.16
C ASP A 101 1.71 10.43 3.17
N ALA A 102 1.63 11.67 2.65
CA ALA A 102 0.60 12.03 1.70
C ALA A 102 0.82 11.31 0.36
N TRP A 103 2.06 11.29 -0.13
CA TRP A 103 2.41 10.54 -1.34
C TRP A 103 2.15 9.04 -1.17
N ALA A 104 2.63 8.45 -0.07
CA ALA A 104 2.51 7.02 0.16
C ALA A 104 1.04 6.58 0.26
N LEU A 105 0.21 7.37 0.93
CA LEU A 105 -1.20 7.06 1.10
C LEU A 105 -2.00 7.22 -0.21
N ASP A 106 -1.71 8.25 -1.00
CA ASP A 106 -2.31 8.43 -2.34
C ASP A 106 -1.93 7.29 -3.30
N ARG A 107 -0.67 6.87 -3.26
CA ARG A 107 -0.21 5.71 -4.05
C ARG A 107 -0.77 4.40 -3.55
N LEU A 108 -1.00 4.25 -2.24
CA LEU A 108 -1.69 3.09 -1.71
C LEU A 108 -3.13 3.03 -2.22
N HIS A 109 -3.87 4.13 -2.17
CA HIS A 109 -5.22 4.22 -2.71
C HIS A 109 -5.27 3.78 -4.18
N SER A 110 -4.43 4.40 -5.03
CA SER A 110 -4.35 4.07 -6.46
C SER A 110 -4.01 2.59 -6.69
N SER A 111 -3.08 2.05 -5.90
CA SER A 111 -2.67 0.65 -5.98
C SER A 111 -3.79 -0.31 -5.59
N LEU A 112 -4.55 0.00 -4.54
CA LEU A 112 -5.69 -0.80 -4.10
C LEU A 112 -6.81 -0.83 -5.15
N VAL A 113 -7.09 0.32 -5.80
CA VAL A 113 -8.07 0.37 -6.90
C VAL A 113 -7.66 -0.58 -8.02
N LEU A 114 -6.39 -0.53 -8.45
CA LEU A 114 -5.87 -1.39 -9.52
C LEU A 114 -5.76 -2.86 -9.10
N ALA A 115 -5.49 -3.13 -7.83
CA ALA A 115 -5.34 -4.49 -7.30
C ALA A 115 -6.67 -5.18 -6.97
N GLY A 116 -7.80 -4.48 -7.12
CA GLY A 116 -9.10 -4.97 -6.66
C GLY A 116 -9.15 -5.16 -5.14
N GLY A 117 -8.44 -4.29 -4.41
CA GLY A 117 -8.39 -4.24 -2.96
C GLY A 117 -7.40 -5.21 -2.28
N ARG A 118 -6.66 -6.00 -3.07
CA ARG A 118 -5.61 -6.87 -2.53
C ARG A 118 -4.43 -6.07 -2.00
N TYR A 119 -3.84 -6.55 -0.90
CA TYR A 119 -2.72 -5.89 -0.23
C TYR A 119 -1.64 -6.89 0.17
N GLU A 120 -0.38 -6.59 -0.18
CA GLU A 120 0.77 -7.42 0.15
C GLU A 120 1.93 -6.58 0.70
N PRO A 121 2.48 -6.92 1.89
CA PRO A 121 2.14 -8.07 2.70
C PRO A 121 0.93 -7.83 3.62
N ALA A 122 -0.05 -8.74 3.61
CA ALA A 122 -1.30 -8.56 4.35
C ALA A 122 -1.12 -8.34 5.87
N PHE A 123 -0.19 -9.06 6.52
CA PHE A 123 -0.08 -9.04 7.99
C PHE A 123 0.23 -7.66 8.61
N GLU A 124 0.82 -6.73 7.85
CA GLU A 124 1.17 -5.38 8.31
C GLU A 124 0.21 -4.28 7.81
N ALA A 125 -0.84 -4.64 7.08
CA ALA A 125 -1.61 -3.71 6.25
C ALA A 125 -2.17 -2.49 6.99
N LEU A 126 -2.60 -2.65 8.25
CA LEU A 126 -3.28 -1.58 8.98
C LEU A 126 -2.38 -0.78 9.93
N SER A 127 -1.15 -1.22 10.19
CA SER A 127 -0.31 -0.60 11.24
C SER A 127 0.05 0.86 10.90
N ARG A 128 0.54 1.12 9.68
CA ARG A 128 0.82 2.51 9.25
C ARG A 128 -0.47 3.31 9.09
N LEU A 129 -1.53 2.73 8.54
CA LEU A 129 -2.84 3.38 8.41
C LEU A 129 -3.37 3.86 9.77
N SER A 130 -3.20 3.08 10.84
CA SER A 130 -3.60 3.48 12.19
C SER A 130 -2.89 4.72 12.71
N ARG A 131 -1.64 4.96 12.31
CA ARG A 131 -0.89 6.17 12.70
C ARG A 131 -1.32 7.39 11.89
N LEU A 132 -1.78 7.18 10.66
CA LEU A 132 -2.19 8.24 9.73
C LEU A 132 -3.66 8.64 9.87
N ALA A 133 -4.45 7.92 10.67
CA ALA A 133 -5.90 8.09 10.76
C ALA A 133 -6.35 9.48 11.21
N GLU A 134 -5.56 10.17 12.03
CA GLU A 134 -5.90 11.54 12.49
C GLU A 134 -5.60 12.59 11.41
N VAL A 135 -4.53 12.41 10.64
CA VAL A 135 -4.05 13.39 9.65
C VAL A 135 -4.77 13.23 8.31
N TYR A 136 -5.03 12.00 7.90
CA TYR A 136 -5.64 11.67 6.60
C TYR A 136 -6.88 10.77 6.74
N PRO A 137 -7.88 11.15 7.56
CA PRO A 137 -8.95 10.25 7.97
C PRO A 137 -9.77 9.67 6.82
N SER A 138 -10.10 10.47 5.80
CA SER A 138 -10.89 10.01 4.65
C SER A 138 -10.16 8.94 3.85
N LEU A 139 -8.89 9.18 3.53
CA LEU A 139 -8.10 8.27 2.69
C LEU A 139 -7.71 7.01 3.47
N VAL A 140 -7.43 7.13 4.77
CA VAL A 140 -7.24 5.99 5.67
C VAL A 140 -8.50 5.15 5.74
N LEU A 141 -9.67 5.75 5.98
CA LEU A 141 -10.92 5.00 6.09
C LEU A 141 -11.22 4.21 4.81
N TYR A 142 -11.03 4.85 3.66
CA TYR A 142 -11.19 4.20 2.36
C TYR A 142 -10.25 2.99 2.21
N CYS A 143 -8.94 3.19 2.40
CA CYS A 143 -7.95 2.13 2.24
C CYS A 143 -8.22 0.98 3.21
N THR A 144 -8.51 1.30 4.48
CA THR A 144 -8.90 0.32 5.50
C THR A 144 -10.12 -0.47 5.07
N ARG A 145 -11.21 0.20 4.64
CA ARG A 145 -12.42 -0.48 4.16
C ARG A 145 -12.11 -1.45 3.04
N VAL A 146 -11.38 -1.01 2.02
CA VAL A 146 -11.07 -1.84 0.85
C VAL A 146 -10.25 -3.07 1.25
N ILE A 147 -9.22 -2.89 2.09
CA ILE A 147 -8.36 -3.98 2.56
C ILE A 147 -9.17 -4.99 3.38
N VAL A 148 -9.86 -4.56 4.44
CA VAL A 148 -10.52 -5.47 5.39
C VAL A 148 -11.70 -6.22 4.79
N LEU A 149 -12.34 -5.67 3.76
CA LEU A 149 -13.44 -6.34 3.08
C LEU A 149 -12.97 -7.33 2.01
N THR A 150 -11.74 -7.17 1.52
CA THR A 150 -11.08 -8.03 0.52
C THR A 150 -10.30 -9.17 1.19
N GLU A 151 -9.42 -8.84 2.12
CA GLU A 151 -8.45 -9.73 2.79
C GLU A 151 -9.02 -10.24 4.14
N ARG A 152 -10.14 -10.96 4.05
CA ARG A 152 -11.01 -11.26 5.21
C ARG A 152 -10.35 -12.18 6.23
N GLU A 153 -9.51 -13.10 5.76
CA GLU A 153 -8.79 -14.06 6.58
C GLU A 153 -7.81 -13.41 7.58
N TYR A 154 -7.45 -12.14 7.37
CA TYR A 154 -6.50 -11.42 8.22
C TYR A 154 -7.18 -10.43 9.19
N VAL A 155 -8.50 -10.24 9.12
CA VAL A 155 -9.22 -9.24 9.94
C VAL A 155 -8.99 -9.44 11.44
N ASP A 156 -8.95 -10.69 11.91
CA ASP A 156 -8.70 -11.00 13.32
C ASP A 156 -7.29 -10.59 13.76
N LEU A 157 -6.29 -10.66 12.86
CA LEU A 157 -4.92 -10.23 13.14
C LEU A 157 -4.81 -8.72 13.30
N TRP A 158 -5.69 -7.95 12.67
CA TRP A 158 -5.66 -6.48 12.70
C TRP A 158 -6.57 -5.85 13.75
N THR A 159 -7.09 -6.65 14.70
CA THR A 159 -8.07 -6.16 15.69
C THR A 159 -7.63 -4.87 16.39
N VAL A 160 -6.35 -4.75 16.75
CA VAL A 160 -5.80 -3.57 17.43
C VAL A 160 -5.79 -2.36 16.51
N ASP A 161 -5.15 -2.47 15.34
CA ASP A 161 -5.01 -1.37 14.39
C ASP A 161 -6.36 -0.92 13.84
N LEU A 162 -7.24 -1.86 13.46
CA LEU A 162 -8.57 -1.56 12.96
C LEU A 162 -9.43 -0.85 14.01
N SER A 163 -9.37 -1.29 15.26
CA SER A 163 -10.09 -0.63 16.36
C SER A 163 -9.57 0.79 16.59
N ASN A 164 -8.27 1.01 16.50
CA ASN A 164 -7.66 2.33 16.66
C ASN A 164 -8.07 3.27 15.51
N ILE A 165 -7.99 2.81 14.26
CA ILE A 165 -8.45 3.56 13.08
C ILE A 165 -9.90 4.01 13.24
N LEU A 166 -10.80 3.05 13.52
CA LEU A 166 -12.23 3.33 13.64
C LEU A 166 -12.53 4.26 14.82
N ARG A 167 -11.87 4.07 15.98
CA ARG A 167 -12.05 4.94 17.15
C ARG A 167 -11.57 6.36 16.85
N THR A 168 -10.39 6.51 16.26
CA THR A 168 -9.85 7.82 15.89
C THR A 168 -10.81 8.56 14.96
N ILE A 169 -11.25 7.91 13.89
CA ILE A 169 -12.15 8.53 12.89
C ILE A 169 -13.50 8.92 13.51
N LEU A 170 -14.11 8.04 14.31
CA LEU A 170 -15.35 8.35 15.03
C LEU A 170 -15.18 9.53 16.00
N GLY A 171 -14.00 9.68 16.59
CA GLY A 171 -13.67 10.76 17.53
C GLY A 171 -13.47 12.13 16.89
N LEU A 172 -13.28 12.22 15.58
CA LEU A 172 -13.07 13.49 14.88
C LEU A 172 -14.34 14.36 14.77
N GLY A 173 -15.52 13.80 15.07
CA GLY A 173 -16.79 14.54 15.02
C GLY A 173 -17.27 14.93 13.62
N ASN A 174 -16.62 14.43 12.56
CA ASN A 174 -17.06 14.63 11.18
C ASN A 174 -18.20 13.66 10.85
N ALA A 175 -19.36 14.21 10.46
CA ALA A 175 -20.58 13.43 10.24
C ALA A 175 -20.48 12.41 9.08
N GLU A 176 -19.81 12.78 7.98
CA GLU A 176 -19.63 11.92 6.81
C GLU A 176 -18.71 10.74 7.15
N LEU A 177 -17.55 11.03 7.74
CA LEU A 177 -16.60 10.02 8.19
C LEU A 177 -17.20 9.10 9.26
N THR A 178 -18.02 9.65 10.17
CA THR A 178 -18.72 8.87 11.19
C THR A 178 -19.72 7.91 10.56
N ALA A 179 -20.48 8.36 9.55
CA ALA A 179 -21.43 7.52 8.83
C ALA A 179 -20.72 6.39 8.06
N GLU A 180 -19.60 6.69 7.39
CA GLU A 180 -18.80 5.70 6.67
C GLU A 180 -18.15 4.67 7.61
N ALA A 181 -17.56 5.12 8.72
CA ALA A 181 -16.97 4.24 9.72
C ALA A 181 -18.04 3.34 10.36
N THR A 182 -19.22 3.89 10.64
CA THR A 182 -20.36 3.11 11.15
C THR A 182 -20.83 2.07 10.14
N SER A 183 -20.90 2.44 8.86
CA SER A 183 -21.21 1.50 7.77
C SER A 183 -20.21 0.35 7.71
N LEU A 184 -18.90 0.63 7.83
CA LEU A 184 -17.87 -0.40 7.87
C LEU A 184 -18.02 -1.31 9.10
N ILE A 185 -18.27 -0.75 10.29
CA ILE A 185 -18.50 -1.52 11.52
C ILE A 185 -19.70 -2.47 11.35
N ASN A 186 -20.80 -1.98 10.77
CA ASN A 186 -21.99 -2.80 10.53
C ASN A 186 -21.73 -3.92 9.51
N GLU A 187 -20.95 -3.65 8.46
CA GLU A 187 -20.55 -4.65 7.48
C GLU A 187 -19.61 -5.72 8.06
N LEU A 188 -18.67 -5.32 8.93
CA LEU A 188 -17.85 -6.26 9.69
C LEU A 188 -18.70 -7.13 10.62
N GLY A 189 -19.69 -6.52 11.29
CA GLY A 189 -20.63 -7.23 12.15
C GLY A 189 -21.50 -8.24 11.40
N SER A 190 -22.00 -7.91 10.20
CA SER A 190 -22.78 -8.83 9.37
C SER A 190 -21.97 -10.05 8.89
N ARG A 191 -20.64 -9.93 8.89
CA ARG A 191 -19.68 -11.00 8.57
C ARG A 191 -19.20 -11.77 9.80
N GLY A 192 -19.69 -11.45 11.00
CA GLY A 192 -19.37 -12.16 12.25
C GLY A 192 -18.36 -11.47 13.16
N TYR A 193 -17.76 -10.35 12.76
CA TYR A 193 -16.81 -9.60 13.58
C TYR A 193 -17.53 -8.64 14.55
N LEU A 194 -18.20 -9.21 15.56
CA LEU A 194 -19.09 -8.47 16.46
C LEU A 194 -18.37 -7.57 17.47
N THR A 195 -17.06 -7.75 17.65
CA THR A 195 -16.22 -6.98 18.58
C THR A 195 -16.24 -5.48 18.29
N TYR A 196 -16.31 -5.08 17.02
CA TYR A 196 -16.31 -3.67 16.61
C TYR A 196 -17.59 -2.90 16.96
N ARG A 197 -18.71 -3.60 17.24
CA ARG A 197 -19.97 -2.96 17.66
C ARG A 197 -19.83 -2.13 18.93
N GLY A 198 -18.88 -2.49 19.80
CA GLY A 198 -18.59 -1.74 21.02
C GLY A 198 -18.17 -0.29 20.75
N LEU A 199 -17.55 -0.02 19.60
CA LEU A 199 -17.04 1.31 19.24
C LEU A 199 -18.17 2.33 19.02
N LEU A 200 -19.33 1.89 18.50
CA LEU A 200 -20.49 2.76 18.26
C LEU A 200 -21.16 3.26 19.54
N LYS A 201 -20.92 2.59 20.68
CA LYS A 201 -21.49 2.99 21.97
C LYS A 201 -20.68 4.10 22.64
N VAL A 202 -19.40 4.22 22.30
CA VAL A 202 -18.46 5.18 22.92
C VAL A 202 -18.56 6.55 22.25
N SER A 203 -18.94 6.62 20.98
CA SER A 203 -19.09 7.87 20.21
C SER A 203 -20.43 8.59 20.41
N ALA A 204 -21.34 8.07 21.24
CA ALA A 204 -22.68 8.62 21.48
C ALA A 204 -22.78 9.48 22.77
N ASN A 205 -21.66 9.74 23.43
CA ASN A 205 -21.53 10.66 24.57
C ASN A 205 -20.64 11.84 24.20
#